data_AF-A0AAV7QVB5-F1
#
_entry.id   AF-A0AAV7QVB5-F1
#
_cell.length_a   1.000
_cell.length_b   1.000
_cell.length_c   1.000
_cell.angle_alpha   90.00
_cell.angle_beta   90.00
_cell.angle_gamma   90.00
#
_symmetry.space_group_name_H-M   'P 1'
#
loop_
_entity.id
_entity.type
_entity.pdbx_description
1 polymer ?
#
loop_
_entity_poly.entity_id
_entity_poly.type
_entity_poly.pdbx_seq_one_letter_code
_entity_poly.pdbx_strand_id
1 'polypeptide(L)'
;MPCSGPGKSSTQGGDRAGNFWPTAFVCSQQARVAEVRLPDGTLINQEALILQQFKRFYSALYAVEELDSQDTDDYLDSTPLPWRPTADRDTMKKDITPEVVIGTIHCLQAGKAPGADGFRAEF
;
A
#
# COMPACT_ATOMS: atom_id res chain seq x y z
N MET A 1 -26.40 20.18 -39.88
CA MET A 1 -26.16 21.63 -39.74
C MET A 1 -24.68 21.83 -39.47
N PRO A 2 -23.96 22.59 -40.31
CA PRO A 2 -22.50 22.67 -40.26
C PRO A 2 -22.06 23.88 -39.42
N CYS A 3 -21.01 23.72 -38.59
CA CYS A 3 -20.35 24.86 -37.96
C CYS A 3 -18.89 24.94 -38.43
N SER A 4 -18.60 26.10 -39.00
CA SER A 4 -17.40 26.55 -39.70
C SER A 4 -16.12 26.58 -38.87
N GLY A 5 -15.00 26.29 -39.55
CA GLY A 5 -13.77 27.12 -39.66
C GLY A 5 -13.00 27.59 -38.40
N PRO A 6 -11.66 27.42 -38.34
CA PRO A 6 -10.83 27.89 -37.23
C PRO A 6 -10.39 29.36 -37.42
N GLY A 7 -10.60 30.19 -36.40
CA GLY A 7 -10.00 31.52 -36.29
C GLY A 7 -8.65 31.43 -35.59
N LYS A 8 -7.58 31.88 -36.25
CA LYS A 8 -6.26 32.11 -35.64
C LYS A 8 -6.21 33.53 -35.08
N SER A 9 -5.85 33.68 -33.81
CA SER A 9 -5.21 34.90 -33.30
C SER A 9 -3.98 34.52 -32.47
N SER A 10 -2.84 35.01 -32.94
CA SER A 10 -1.55 35.13 -32.26
C SER A 10 -1.67 36.19 -31.14
N THR A 11 -0.86 36.35 -30.09
CA THR A 11 0.50 35.93 -29.72
C THR A 11 0.65 36.17 -28.21
N GLN A 12 1.63 35.51 -27.59
CA GLN A 12 2.40 35.93 -26.40
C GLN A 12 1.77 35.77 -25.01
N GLY A 13 2.39 34.90 -24.21
CA GLY A 13 2.45 35.11 -22.77
C GLY A 13 2.55 33.83 -21.93
N GLY A 14 3.79 33.38 -21.70
CA GLY A 14 4.14 32.66 -20.47
C GLY A 14 4.09 31.14 -20.54
N ASP A 15 5.26 30.54 -20.77
CA ASP A 15 5.58 29.18 -20.34
C ASP A 15 5.30 29.04 -18.84
N ARG A 16 4.12 28.51 -18.50
CA ARG A 16 3.94 27.70 -17.31
C ARG A 16 3.38 26.38 -17.79
N ALA A 17 4.28 25.43 -17.99
CA ALA A 17 3.96 24.01 -18.03
C ALA A 17 3.38 23.60 -16.67
N GLY A 18 2.15 24.02 -16.39
CA GLY A 18 1.29 23.36 -15.45
C GLY A 18 0.91 22.05 -16.11
N ASN A 19 1.58 20.97 -15.72
CA ASN A 19 1.16 19.62 -16.06
C ASN A 19 -0.22 19.41 -15.41
N PHE A 20 -1.26 19.87 -16.10
CA PHE A 20 -2.64 19.54 -15.83
C PHE A 20 -2.79 18.08 -16.22
N TRP A 21 -2.52 17.19 -15.27
CA TRP A 21 -2.92 15.80 -15.40
C TRP A 21 -4.45 15.85 -15.47
N PRO A 22 -5.10 15.51 -16.59
CA PRO A 22 -6.51 15.26 -16.53
C PRO A 22 -6.66 14.08 -15.57
N THR A 23 -7.28 14.33 -14.41
CA THR A 23 -7.82 13.26 -13.57
C THR A 23 -8.94 12.65 -14.40
N ALA A 24 -8.57 11.80 -15.35
CA ALA A 24 -9.50 10.88 -15.97
C ALA A 24 -10.07 10.12 -14.78
N PHE A 25 -11.35 10.37 -14.51
CA PHE A 25 -12.16 9.44 -13.77
C PHE A 25 -12.02 8.11 -14.51
N VAL A 26 -11.08 7.28 -14.07
CA VAL A 26 -11.06 5.88 -14.41
C VAL A 26 -12.33 5.36 -13.77
N CYS A 27 -13.39 5.27 -14.58
CA CYS A 27 -14.54 4.47 -14.26
C CYS A 27 -13.97 3.06 -14.05
N SER A 28 -13.76 2.70 -12.79
CA SER A 28 -13.26 1.39 -12.38
C SER A 28 -14.31 0.37 -12.78
N GLN A 29 -14.31 -0.03 -14.06
CA GLN A 29 -14.85 -1.32 -14.43
C GLN A 29 -14.11 -2.34 -13.57
N GLN A 30 -14.84 -2.98 -12.67
CA GLN A 30 -14.29 -4.09 -11.90
C GLN A 30 -13.80 -5.13 -12.91
N ALA A 31 -12.48 -5.20 -13.10
CA ALA A 31 -11.87 -6.17 -13.99
C ALA A 31 -12.19 -7.56 -13.42
N ARG A 32 -13.10 -8.29 -14.08
CA ARG A 32 -13.42 -9.67 -13.73
C ARG A 32 -12.44 -10.58 -14.45
N VAL A 33 -11.84 -11.50 -13.71
CA VAL A 33 -10.97 -12.53 -14.28
C VAL A 33 -11.86 -13.50 -15.06
N ALA A 34 -11.71 -13.51 -16.39
CA ALA A 34 -12.51 -14.36 -17.27
C ALA A 34 -11.99 -15.80 -17.33
N GLU A 35 -10.67 -16.00 -17.17
CA GLU A 35 -10.04 -17.29 -17.34
C GLU A 35 -8.74 -17.38 -16.53
N VAL A 36 -8.46 -18.57 -16.00
CA VAL A 36 -7.22 -18.89 -15.28
C VAL A 36 -6.62 -20.16 -15.86
N ARG A 37 -5.31 -20.12 -16.15
CA ARG A 37 -4.53 -21.28 -16.57
C ARG A 37 -3.86 -21.94 -15.37
N LEU A 38 -4.10 -23.22 -15.19
CA LEU A 38 -3.48 -24.04 -14.16
C LEU A 38 -2.07 -24.52 -14.58
N PRO A 39 -1.23 -24.99 -13.63
CA PRO A 39 0.12 -25.49 -13.91
C PRO A 39 0.17 -26.74 -14.80
N ASP A 40 -0.90 -27.54 -14.81
CA ASP A 40 -1.08 -28.71 -15.67
C ASP A 40 -1.46 -28.33 -17.12
N GLY A 41 -1.64 -27.03 -17.39
CA GLY A 41 -2.06 -26.51 -18.69
C GLY A 41 -3.57 -26.44 -18.88
N THR A 42 -4.37 -26.87 -17.90
CA THR A 42 -5.84 -26.82 -17.95
C THR A 42 -6.34 -25.38 -17.84
N LEU A 43 -7.35 -25.01 -18.61
CA LEU A 43 -7.98 -23.68 -18.58
C LEU A 43 -9.31 -23.75 -17.83
N ILE A 44 -9.47 -22.87 -16.85
CA ILE A 44 -10.69 -22.74 -16.05
C ILE A 44 -11.36 -21.40 -16.38
N ASN A 45 -12.63 -21.46 -16.75
CA ASN A 45 -13.47 -20.31 -17.08
C ASN A 45 -14.69 -20.16 -16.14
N GLN A 46 -14.91 -21.10 -15.22
CA GLN A 46 -16.00 -21.04 -14.27
C GLN A 46 -15.61 -20.22 -13.04
N GLU A 47 -16.41 -19.20 -12.71
CA GLU A 47 -16.16 -18.27 -11.59
C GLU A 47 -15.91 -18.99 -10.26
N ALA A 48 -16.73 -20.02 -9.94
CA ALA A 48 -16.58 -20.78 -8.70
C ALA A 48 -15.21 -21.49 -8.61
N LEU A 49 -14.75 -22.08 -9.71
CA LEU A 49 -13.47 -22.78 -9.78
C LEU A 49 -12.28 -21.80 -9.76
N ILE A 50 -12.43 -20.64 -10.41
CA ILE A 50 -11.44 -19.55 -10.36
C ILE A 50 -11.25 -19.07 -8.91
N LEU A 51 -12.34 -18.80 -8.19
CA LEU A 51 -12.28 -18.38 -6.80
C LEU A 51 -11.68 -19.46 -5.89
N GLN A 52 -12.02 -20.72 -6.11
CA GLN A 52 -11.44 -21.84 -5.38
C GLN A 52 -9.93 -21.93 -5.60
N GLN A 53 -9.48 -21.74 -6.84
CA GLN A 53 -8.06 -21.77 -7.16
C GLN A 53 -7.31 -20.59 -6.55
N PHE A 54 -7.89 -19.38 -6.54
CA PHE A 54 -7.30 -18.23 -5.84
C PHE A 54 -7.18 -18.48 -4.35
N LYS A 55 -8.24 -18.98 -3.70
CA LYS A 55 -8.19 -19.35 -2.28
C LYS A 55 -7.08 -20.35 -2.02
N ARG A 56 -7.04 -21.45 -2.77
CA ARG A 56 -6.02 -22.48 -2.63
C ARG A 56 -4.60 -21.92 -2.81
N PHE A 57 -4.40 -21.10 -3.84
CA PHE A 57 -3.10 -20.50 -4.14
C PHE A 57 -2.61 -19.61 -3.00
N TYR A 58 -3.43 -18.65 -2.55
CA TYR A 58 -3.03 -17.73 -1.49
C TYR A 58 -2.96 -18.42 -0.13
N SER A 59 -3.83 -19.38 0.15
CA SER A 59 -3.72 -20.21 1.35
C SER A 59 -2.43 -21.02 1.35
N ALA A 60 -1.95 -21.50 0.20
CA ALA A 60 -0.66 -22.19 0.13
C ALA A 60 0.52 -21.21 0.22
N LEU A 61 0.43 -20.05 -0.41
CA LEU A 61 1.49 -19.02 -0.40
C LEU A 61 1.73 -18.44 1.00
N TYR A 62 0.65 -18.25 1.75
CA TYR A 62 0.68 -17.70 3.11
C TYR A 62 0.41 -18.76 4.18
N ALA A 63 0.37 -20.04 3.80
CA ALA A 63 0.54 -21.11 4.78
C ALA A 63 1.98 -20.97 5.25
N VAL A 64 2.12 -20.33 6.41
CA VAL A 64 3.37 -20.28 7.15
C VAL A 64 3.79 -21.74 7.33
N GLU A 65 4.87 -22.16 6.69
CA GLU A 65 5.61 -23.31 7.19
C GLU A 65 5.88 -22.99 8.66
N GLU A 66 5.49 -23.88 9.57
CA GLU A 66 5.78 -23.72 11.00
C GLU A 66 7.31 -23.60 11.13
N LEU A 67 7.78 -22.36 11.17
CA LEU A 67 9.17 -22.04 11.42
C LEU A 67 9.42 -22.47 12.85
N ASP A 68 10.44 -23.30 13.04
CA ASP A 68 10.91 -23.59 14.37
C ASP A 68 11.30 -22.27 15.02
N SER A 69 10.59 -21.93 16.10
CA SER A 69 10.86 -20.72 16.88
C SER A 69 12.33 -20.68 17.31
N GLN A 70 12.94 -21.84 17.54
CA GLN A 70 14.32 -21.94 17.97
C GLN A 70 15.31 -21.59 16.86
N ASP A 71 15.11 -22.11 15.64
CA ASP A 71 15.96 -21.79 14.48
C ASP A 71 15.83 -20.31 14.08
N THR A 72 14.64 -19.74 14.26
CA THR A 72 14.39 -18.31 14.01
C THR A 72 15.11 -17.44 15.04
N ASP A 73 15.04 -17.79 16.32
CA ASP A 73 15.74 -17.09 17.39
C ASP A 73 17.27 -17.21 17.22
N ASP A 74 17.78 -18.40 16.91
CA ASP A 74 19.21 -18.65 16.63
C ASP A 74 19.70 -17.85 15.41
N TYR A 75 18.89 -17.72 14.36
CA TYR A 75 19.20 -16.88 13.20
C TYR A 75 19.22 -15.38 13.56
N LEU A 76 18.25 -14.91 14.33
CA LEU A 76 18.19 -13.51 14.76
C LEU A 76 19.34 -13.15 15.71
N ASP A 77 19.76 -14.09 16.56
CA ASP A 77 20.89 -13.92 17.48
C ASP A 77 22.25 -13.99 16.75
N SER A 78 22.37 -14.80 15.69
CA SER A 78 23.60 -14.91 14.89
C SER A 78 23.76 -13.81 13.84
N THR A 79 22.67 -13.13 13.47
CA THR A 79 22.72 -12.01 12.53
C THR A 79 23.20 -10.75 13.26
N PRO A 80 24.24 -10.05 12.77
CA PRO A 80 24.69 -8.78 13.34
C PRO A 80 23.69 -7.67 12.98
N LEU A 81 22.50 -7.73 13.56
CA LEU A 81 21.56 -6.62 13.58
C LEU A 81 22.16 -5.52 14.46
N PRO A 82 21.89 -4.24 14.18
CA PRO A 82 22.19 -3.17 15.12
C PRO A 82 21.47 -3.49 16.43
N TRP A 83 22.24 -4.00 17.40
CA TRP A 83 21.78 -4.53 18.67
C TRP A 83 20.90 -3.49 19.36
N ARG A 84 19.59 -3.76 19.42
CA ARG A 84 18.69 -2.99 20.29
C ARG A 84 18.75 -3.61 21.67
N PRO A 85 18.90 -2.81 22.74
CA PRO A 85 18.82 -3.32 24.10
C PRO A 85 17.52 -4.11 24.30
N THR A 86 17.57 -5.23 25.02
CA THR A 86 16.38 -6.03 25.38
C THR A 86 15.28 -5.19 26.05
N ALA A 87 15.66 -4.11 26.72
CA ALA A 87 14.75 -3.10 27.27
C ALA A 87 13.85 -2.42 26.22
N ASP A 88 14.33 -2.19 25.00
CA ASP A 88 13.52 -1.65 23.90
C ASP A 88 12.49 -2.66 23.42
N ARG A 89 12.89 -3.93 23.30
CA ARG A 89 11.99 -5.03 22.92
C ARG A 89 10.85 -5.17 23.91
N ASP A 90 11.17 -5.18 25.20
CA ASP A 90 10.17 -5.34 26.25
C ASP A 90 9.29 -4.08 26.38
N THR A 91 9.78 -2.91 25.98
CA THR A 91 8.97 -1.68 25.87
C THR A 91 8.03 -1.74 24.67
N MET A 92 8.44 -2.29 23.53
CA MET A 92 7.58 -2.48 22.36
C MET A 92 6.49 -3.53 22.55
N LYS A 93 6.64 -4.43 23.53
CA LYS A 93 5.63 -5.44 23.90
C LYS A 93 4.57 -4.92 24.87
N LYS A 94 4.71 -3.70 25.40
CA LYS A 94 3.74 -3.11 26.33
C LYS A 94 2.51 -2.62 25.57
N ASP A 95 1.37 -2.64 26.25
CA ASP A 95 0.13 -2.07 25.72
C ASP A 95 0.27 -0.57 25.46
N ILE A 96 -0.36 -0.10 24.37
CA ILE A 96 -0.40 1.32 24.03
C ILE A 96 -1.37 2.01 24.98
N THR A 97 -0.85 2.89 25.85
CA THR A 97 -1.66 3.68 26.80
C THR A 97 -2.01 5.05 26.21
N PRO A 98 -3.11 5.69 26.65
CA PRO A 98 -3.51 7.01 26.15
C PRO A 98 -2.44 8.09 26.40
N GLU A 99 -1.67 7.97 27.48
CA GLU A 99 -0.58 8.89 27.80
C GLU A 99 0.55 8.81 26.75
N VAL A 100 0.83 7.61 26.24
CA VAL A 100 1.80 7.41 25.15
C VAL A 100 1.30 8.07 23.87
N VAL A 101 0.01 7.96 23.57
CA VAL A 101 -0.59 8.59 22.38
C VAL A 101 -0.47 10.11 22.47
N ILE A 102 -0.86 10.71 23.59
CA ILE A 102 -0.77 12.16 23.82
C ILE A 102 0.69 12.64 23.74
N GLY A 103 1.61 11.93 24.40
CA GLY A 103 3.05 12.23 24.32
C GLY A 103 3.59 12.16 22.90
N THR A 104 3.14 11.18 22.11
CA THR A 104 3.55 11.03 20.69
C THR A 104 3.03 12.17 19.83
N ILE A 105 1.77 12.59 20.02
CA ILE A 105 1.18 13.72 19.29
C ILE A 105 1.98 15.00 19.55
N HIS A 106 2.38 15.25 20.80
CA HIS A 106 3.20 16.42 21.14
C HIS A 106 4.64 16.36 20.62
N CYS A 107 5.16 15.17 20.30
CA CYS A 107 6.46 15.00 19.65
C CYS A 107 6.43 15.27 18.14
N LEU A 108 5.24 15.43 17.53
CA LEU A 108 5.13 15.77 16.12
C LEU A 108 5.56 17.22 15.88
N GLN A 109 6.33 17.45 14.80
CA GLN A 109 6.72 18.80 14.42
C GLN A 109 5.49 19.63 14.03
N ALA A 110 5.34 20.82 14.64
CA ALA A 110 4.27 21.75 14.30
C ALA A 110 4.24 22.06 12.80
N GLY A 111 3.04 22.18 12.23
CA GLY A 111 2.85 22.38 10.79
C GLY A 111 3.20 21.19 9.88
N LYS A 112 3.66 20.05 10.41
CA LYS A 112 3.88 18.82 9.65
C LYS A 112 2.89 17.73 10.05
N ALA A 113 2.23 17.19 9.05
CA ALA A 113 1.36 16.03 9.18
C ALA A 113 2.02 14.81 8.52
N PRO A 114 1.88 13.60 9.08
CA PRO A 114 2.24 12.37 8.39
C PRO A 114 1.24 12.14 7.25
N GLY A 115 1.53 12.70 6.08
CA GLY A 115 0.69 12.60 4.89
C GLY A 115 -0.36 13.71 4.76
N ALA A 116 -1.06 13.74 3.62
CA ALA A 116 -2.03 14.79 3.28
C ALA A 116 -3.30 14.75 4.16
N ASP A 117 -3.56 13.60 4.79
CA ASP A 117 -4.71 13.33 5.69
C ASP A 117 -4.29 13.26 7.18
N GLY A 118 -3.06 13.64 7.50
CA GLY A 118 -2.56 13.54 8.88
C GLY A 118 -3.04 14.69 9.77
N PHE A 119 -3.37 14.36 11.02
CA PHE A 119 -3.59 15.36 12.07
C PHE A 119 -2.26 16.03 12.44
N ARG A 120 -2.31 17.35 12.65
CA ARG A 120 -1.18 18.14 13.13
C ARG A 120 -1.14 18.12 14.65
N ALA A 121 0.03 18.40 15.24
CA ALA A 121 0.21 18.55 16.69
C ALA A 121 -0.68 19.64 17.35
N GLU A 122 -1.37 20.45 16.53
CA GLU A 122 -2.11 21.66 16.91
C GLU A 122 -3.62 21.40 17.07
N PHE A 123 -4.07 20.15 16.89
CA PHE A 123 -5.47 19.73 17.04
C PHE A 123 -5.75 19.17 18.43
#